data_AF-A0A821WN04-F1
#
_entry.id   AF-A0A821WN04-F1
#
_cell.length_a   1.000
_cell.length_b   1.000
_cell.length_c   1.000
_cell.angle_alpha   90.00
_cell.angle_beta   90.00
_cell.angle_gamma   90.00
#
_symmetry.space_group_name_H-M   'P 1'
#
loop_
_entity.id
_entity.type
_entity.pdbx_description
1 polymer ?
#
loop_
_entity_poly.entity_id
_entity_poly.type
_entity_poly.pdbx_seq_one_letter_code
_entity_poly.pdbx_strand_id
1 'polypeptide(L)' 'PGAPGQPQSTEITNNSVALTWDKPTSDGGGPITGYYIEKREENTDKWVPVNMSPCQQTH' A
#
# COMPACT_ATOMS: atom_id res chain seq x y z
N PRO A 1 12.20 8.09 -4.89
CA PRO A 1 11.32 7.99 -3.70
C PRO A 1 11.86 6.99 -2.68
N GLY A 2 11.75 7.31 -1.40
CA GLY A 2 11.98 6.39 -0.30
C GLY A 2 10.82 5.40 -0.11
N ALA A 3 10.97 4.48 0.84
CA ALA A 3 9.89 3.58 1.21
C ALA A 3 8.75 4.35 1.93
N PRO A 4 7.48 4.01 1.68
CA PRO A 4 6.39 4.51 2.50
C PRO A 4 6.52 4.01 3.95
N GLY A 5 5.78 4.63 4.87
CA GLY A 5 5.64 4.13 6.22
C GLY A 5 5.02 2.72 6.26
N GLN A 6 5.16 2.05 7.40
CA GLN A 6 4.60 0.71 7.58
C GLN A 6 3.06 0.77 7.45
N PRO A 7 2.43 -0.05 6.57
CA PRO A 7 0.99 -0.04 6.43
C PRO A 7 0.29 -0.53 7.69
N GLN A 8 -0.77 0.16 8.10
CA GLN A 8 -1.62 -0.13 9.25
C GLN A 8 -3.05 -0.43 8.78
N SER A 9 -3.68 -1.47 9.32
CA SER A 9 -5.09 -1.76 9.05
C SER A 9 -6.00 -0.85 9.87
N THR A 10 -6.86 -0.08 9.20
CA THR A 10 -7.80 0.85 9.87
C THR A 10 -9.20 0.28 9.96
N GLU A 11 -9.63 -0.50 8.97
CA GLU A 11 -10.94 -1.16 8.97
C GLU A 11 -10.78 -2.57 8.42
N ILE A 12 -11.39 -3.54 9.11
CA ILE A 12 -11.37 -4.94 8.72
C ILE A 12 -12.82 -5.41 8.65
N THR A 13 -13.23 -5.86 7.47
CA THR A 13 -14.50 -6.57 7.27
C THR A 13 -14.20 -8.03 6.93
N ASN A 14 -15.23 -8.87 6.85
CA ASN A 14 -15.09 -10.26 6.44
C ASN A 14 -14.51 -10.42 5.02
N ASN A 15 -14.54 -9.36 4.19
CA ASN A 15 -14.20 -9.43 2.77
C ASN A 15 -13.21 -8.35 2.32
N SER A 16 -12.87 -7.38 3.17
CA SER A 16 -12.00 -6.26 2.82
C SER A 16 -11.18 -5.79 4.01
N VAL A 17 -10.01 -5.21 3.73
CA VAL A 17 -9.16 -4.52 4.69
C VAL A 17 -8.83 -3.14 4.13
N ALA A 18 -9.06 -2.11 4.92
CA ALA A 18 -8.56 -0.77 4.64
C ALA A 18 -7.16 -0.61 5.26
N LEU A 19 -6.21 -0.12 4.46
CA LEU A 19 -4.84 0.13 4.88
C LEU A 19 -4.54 1.64 4.84
N THR A 20 -3.73 2.11 5.78
CA THR A 20 -3.17 3.46 5.80
C THR A 20 -1.67 3.38 5.99
N TRP A 21 -0.93 4.30 5.37
CA TRP A 21 0.53 4.38 5.49
C TRP A 21 1.00 5.82 5.34
N ASP A 22 2.15 6.12 5.91
CA ASP A 22 2.77 7.42 5.74
C ASP A 22 3.45 7.56 4.37
N LYS A 23 3.43 8.78 3.84
CA LYS A 23 4.19 9.12 2.64
C LYS A 23 5.70 8.94 2.92
N PRO A 24 6.50 8.52 1.93
CA PRO A 24 7.95 8.53 2.02
C PRO A 24 8.50 9.89 2.47
N THR A 25 9.55 9.87 3.29
CA THR A 25 10.25 11.08 3.76
C THR A 25 10.99 11.83 2.65
N SER A 26 11.28 11.15 1.55
CA SER A 26 11.87 11.73 0.34
C SER A 26 11.13 11.18 -0.88
N ASP A 27 10.62 12.08 -1.72
CA ASP A 27 10.00 11.74 -3.00
C ASP A 27 11.06 11.44 -4.09
N GLY A 28 12.33 11.74 -3.82
CA GLY A 28 13.46 11.53 -4.72
C GLY A 28 13.47 12.47 -5.92
N GLY A 29 12.83 13.64 -5.82
CA GLY A 29 12.90 14.70 -6.83
C GLY A 29 11.72 14.75 -7.81
N GLY A 30 10.61 14.06 -7.51
CA GLY A 30 9.39 14.12 -8.32
C GLY A 30 8.14 13.71 -7.51
N PRO A 31 6.95 14.16 -7.91
CA PRO A 31 5.73 13.91 -7.14
C PRO A 31 5.38 12.42 -7.11
N ILE A 32 4.91 11.94 -5.96
CA ILE A 32 4.39 10.58 -5.83
C ILE A 32 3.05 10.48 -6.56
N THR A 33 2.99 9.65 -7.59
CA THR A 33 1.81 9.45 -8.46
C THR A 33 0.91 8.30 -8.01
N GLY A 34 1.20 7.68 -6.87
CA GLY A 34 0.36 6.70 -6.19
C GLY A 34 1.17 5.51 -5.68
N TYR A 35 0.46 4.47 -5.25
CA TYR A 35 1.01 3.28 -4.60
C TYR A 35 0.48 2.00 -5.24
N TYR A 36 1.34 0.99 -5.33
CA TYR A 36 0.95 -0.38 -5.61
C TYR A 36 0.88 -1.14 -4.30
N ILE A 37 -0.24 -1.82 -4.08
CA ILE A 37 -0.52 -2.64 -2.92
C ILE A 37 -0.37 -4.08 -3.37
N GLU A 38 0.37 -4.85 -2.59
CA GLU A 38 0.47 -6.28 -2.73
C GLU A 38 -0.05 -6.94 -1.46
N LYS A 39 -0.60 -8.14 -1.58
CA LYS A 39 -0.99 -8.97 -0.45
C LYS A 39 -0.27 -10.31 -0.50
N ARG A 40 -0.04 -10.91 0.66
CA ARG A 40 0.52 -12.27 0.78
C ARG A 40 -0.39 -13.07 1.70
N GLU A 41 -0.82 -14.24 1.24
CA GLU A 41 -1.58 -15.16 2.07
C GLU A 41 -0.64 -15.93 2.99
N GLU A 42 -1.06 -16.21 4.23
CA GLU A 42 -0.23 -16.85 5.27
C GLU A 42 0.40 -18.16 4.81
N ASN A 43 -0.30 -18.92 3.97
CA ASN A 43 0.16 -20.21 3.45
C ASN A 43 1.11 -20.10 2.25
N THR A 44 1.51 -18.89 1.87
CA THR A 44 2.31 -18.64 0.66
C THR A 44 3.40 -17.60 0.92
N ASP A 45 4.57 -17.81 0.33
CA ASP A 45 5.62 -16.78 0.29
C ASP A 45 5.48 -15.81 -0.89
N LYS A 46 4.37 -15.89 -1.62
CA LYS A 46 4.14 -15.11 -2.83
C LYS A 46 3.29 -13.89 -2.54
N TRP A 47 3.84 -12.72 -2.84
CA TRP A 47 3.08 -11.48 -2.93
C TRP A 47 2.31 -11.46 -4.26
N VAL A 48 1.05 -11.06 -4.19
CA VAL A 48 0.18 -10.87 -5.35
C VAL A 48 -0.32 -9.43 -5.40
N PRO A 49 -0.34 -8.80 -6.59
CA PRO A 49 -0.80 -7.42 -6.72
C PRO A 49 -2.30 -7.33 -6.43
N VAL A 50 -2.69 -6.32 -5.64
CA VAL A 50 -4.08 -5.99 -5.32
C VAL A 50 -4.65 -5.02 -6.35
N ASN A 51 -3.82 -4.12 -6.88
CA ASN A 51 -4.20 -3.12 -7.89
C ASN A 51 -3.28 -3.18 -9.12
N MET A 52 -3.87 -2.97 -10.31
CA MET A 52 -3.14 -2.90 -11.58
C MET A 52 -2.74 -1.48 -11.98
N SER A 53 -3.33 -0.47 -11.34
CA SER A 53 -3.02 0.95 -11.53
C SER A 53 -2.73 1.60 -10.17
N PRO A 54 -1.83 2.59 -10.11
CA PRO A 54 -1.39 3.19 -8.86
C PRO A 54 -2.59 3.83 -8.15
N CYS A 55 -2.84 3.40 -6.91
CA CYS A 55 -3.89 3.97 -6.08
C CYS A 55 -3.32 5.15 -5.29
N GLN A 56 -4.09 6.23 -5.18
CA GLN A 56 -3.64 7.44 -4.50
C GLN A 56 -3.81 7.38 -2.99
N GLN A 57 -4.32 6.26 -2.45
CA GLN A 57 -5.07 6.17 -1.19
C GLN A 57 -4.81 7.34 -0.23
N THR A 58 -5.68 8.33 -0.34
CA THR A 58 -5.75 9.54 0.49
C THR A 58 -7.12 9.54 1.14
N HIS A 59 -7.12 9.50 2.48
CA HIS A 59 -8.21 9.67 3.45
C HIS A 59 -9.63 9.28 3.03
#